data_AF-A0A7W0EQ10-F1
#
_entry.id   AF-A0A7W0EQ10-F1
#
_cell.length_a   1.000
_cell.length_b   1.000
_cell.length_c   1.000
_cell.angle_alpha   90.00
_cell.angle_beta   90.00
_cell.angle_gamma   90.00
#
_symmetry.space_group_name_H-M   'P 1'
#
loop_
_entity.id
_entity.type
_entity.pdbx_description
1 polymer ?
#
loop_
_entity_poly.entity_id
_entity_poly.type
_entity_poly.pdbx_seq_one_letter_code
_entity_poly.pdbx_strand_id
1 'polypeptide(L)'
;MRVGKLLTEATHSCSFCKGNGEKPKGTLCPVCRGAGKVSINPPAVICAFCKGRGEDKPRSNVTCTVCSGRGFVSVVEPIEVCPHCRGAGAEPNNKLPCLKCRGKGVITKKIPRNEVVLPKADFYRRTKFQIEQKGRILEQPVKQKRSPTASEIEVLKAYYEAELQKRPVSVSNYTGMSPAYVDMMVRFLVENGFLTAVAPRKYEISPKGINFLEGDKKQRKVDVL
;
A
#
# COMPACT_ATOMS: atom_id res chain seq x y z
N MET A 1 28.42 3.44 -9.21
CA MET A 1 27.22 3.63 -8.35
C MET A 1 26.67 2.26 -7.98
N ARG A 2 26.37 2.01 -6.70
CA ARG A 2 25.73 0.77 -6.25
C ARG A 2 24.25 0.80 -6.69
N VAL A 3 23.86 -0.10 -7.59
CA VAL A 3 22.46 -0.25 -8.02
C VAL A 3 21.62 -0.65 -6.80
N GLY A 4 20.43 -0.06 -6.66
CA GLY A 4 19.51 -0.41 -5.57
C GLY A 4 19.81 0.25 -4.22
N LYS A 5 20.71 1.26 -4.16
CA LYS A 5 20.83 2.10 -2.95
C LYS A 5 19.49 2.80 -2.70
N LEU A 6 18.90 2.52 -1.54
CA LEU A 6 17.65 3.13 -1.08
C LEU A 6 17.90 4.57 -0.64
N LEU A 7 16.97 5.44 -1.01
CA LEU A 7 16.88 6.85 -0.64
C LEU A 7 15.64 7.02 0.23
N THR A 8 15.82 7.55 1.43
CA THR A 8 14.78 7.74 2.43
C THR A 8 14.24 9.17 2.47
N GLU A 9 14.98 10.11 1.88
CA GLU A 9 14.57 11.52 1.78
C GLU A 9 13.46 11.71 0.75
N ALA A 10 12.49 12.56 1.07
CA ALA A 10 11.37 12.86 0.19
C ALA A 10 11.70 13.94 -0.87
N THR A 11 12.70 14.78 -0.61
CA THR A 11 13.02 15.93 -1.47
C THR A 11 14.46 15.82 -1.96
N HIS A 12 14.64 15.90 -3.28
CA HIS A 12 15.96 15.81 -3.92
C HIS A 12 16.17 16.98 -4.88
N SER A 13 17.42 17.31 -5.16
CA SER A 13 17.74 18.23 -6.26
C SER A 13 17.24 17.65 -7.58
N CYS A 14 16.60 18.48 -8.41
CA CYS A 14 16.07 18.08 -9.70
C CYS A 14 17.22 17.65 -10.61
N SER A 15 17.33 16.36 -10.92
CA SER A 15 18.44 15.85 -11.73
C SER A 15 18.44 16.41 -13.16
N PHE A 16 17.26 16.69 -13.73
CA PHE A 16 17.17 17.22 -15.08
C PHE A 16 17.83 18.60 -15.22
N CYS A 17 17.51 19.57 -14.35
CA CYS A 17 18.14 20.91 -14.35
C CYS A 17 19.34 21.02 -13.40
N LYS A 18 19.73 19.93 -12.74
CA LYS A 18 20.84 19.86 -11.76
C LYS A 18 20.69 20.83 -10.59
N GLY A 19 19.47 21.18 -10.21
CA GLY A 19 19.22 22.14 -9.12
C GLY A 19 18.99 23.58 -9.54
N ASN A 20 19.27 23.94 -10.80
CA ASN A 20 19.29 25.35 -11.23
C ASN A 20 17.91 25.96 -11.51
N GLY A 21 16.84 25.16 -11.47
CA GLY A 21 15.49 25.63 -11.78
C GLY A 21 15.20 25.88 -13.27
N GLU A 22 16.22 25.96 -14.12
CA GLU A 22 16.10 26.25 -15.56
C GLU A 22 16.62 25.12 -16.46
N LYS A 23 15.89 24.81 -17.54
CA LYS A 23 16.38 23.95 -18.64
C LYS A 23 15.39 23.88 -19.82
N PRO A 24 15.78 24.26 -21.06
CA PRO A 24 17.04 24.90 -21.47
C PRO A 24 17.22 26.32 -20.88
N LYS A 25 18.40 26.93 -21.07
CA LYS A 25 18.77 28.23 -20.45
C LYS A 25 17.72 29.31 -20.77
N GLY A 26 17.31 30.08 -19.75
CA GLY A 26 16.31 31.14 -19.91
C GLY A 26 14.85 30.64 -19.95
N THR A 27 14.61 29.35 -19.73
CA THR A 27 13.27 28.78 -19.60
C THR A 27 13.16 27.96 -18.32
N LEU A 28 12.00 28.04 -17.65
CA LEU A 28 11.73 27.26 -16.44
C LEU A 28 11.84 25.76 -16.74
N CYS A 29 12.52 25.04 -15.87
CA CYS A 29 12.68 23.60 -16.00
C CYS A 29 11.31 22.92 -15.97
N PRO A 30 10.93 22.11 -16.99
CA PRO A 30 9.60 21.51 -17.09
C PRO A 30 9.31 20.49 -15.97
N VAL A 31 10.35 20.00 -15.30
CA VAL A 31 10.23 18.96 -14.26
C VAL A 31 9.95 19.56 -12.89
N CYS A 32 10.68 20.62 -12.52
CA CYS A 32 10.60 21.24 -11.18
C CYS A 32 9.93 22.63 -11.20
N ARG A 33 9.58 23.14 -12.40
CA ARG A 33 8.91 24.43 -12.60
C ARG A 33 9.64 25.61 -11.95
N GLY A 34 10.96 25.66 -12.05
CA GLY A 34 11.79 26.71 -11.43
C GLY A 34 12.29 26.39 -10.02
N ALA A 35 11.70 25.44 -9.30
CA ALA A 35 12.03 25.22 -7.88
C ALA A 35 13.43 24.62 -7.63
N GLY A 36 14.08 24.05 -8.65
CA GLY A 36 15.38 23.38 -8.53
C GLY A 36 15.34 22.04 -7.77
N LYS A 37 14.25 21.73 -7.07
CA LYS A 37 14.06 20.50 -6.29
C LYS A 37 12.81 19.75 -6.76
N VAL A 38 12.78 18.44 -6.52
CA VAL A 38 11.66 17.54 -6.82
C VAL A 38 11.29 16.72 -5.59
N SER A 39 10.01 16.47 -5.42
CA SER A 39 9.48 15.59 -4.37
C SER A 39 9.28 14.17 -4.94
N ILE A 40 9.62 13.17 -4.13
CA ILE A 40 9.45 11.74 -4.43
C ILE A 40 8.96 11.01 -3.18
N ASN A 41 8.18 9.95 -3.38
CA ASN A 41 7.73 9.11 -2.28
C ASN A 41 8.85 8.11 -1.92
N PRO A 42 9.46 8.20 -0.73
CA PRO A 42 10.39 7.19 -0.26
C PRO A 42 9.66 5.88 0.11
N PRO A 43 10.33 4.72 0.07
CA PRO A 43 11.71 4.54 -0.36
C PRO A 43 11.87 4.68 -1.88
N ALA A 44 12.96 5.32 -2.30
CA ALA A 44 13.28 5.51 -3.71
C ALA A 44 14.67 4.98 -4.05
N VAL A 45 14.93 4.76 -5.33
CA VAL A 45 16.27 4.43 -5.84
C VAL A 45 16.65 5.38 -6.97
N ILE A 46 17.94 5.50 -7.22
CA ILE A 46 18.44 6.18 -8.42
C ILE A 46 17.90 5.44 -9.65
N CYS A 47 17.35 6.17 -10.62
CA CYS A 47 16.87 5.59 -11.87
C CYS A 47 18.03 4.93 -12.60
N ALA A 48 18.01 3.59 -12.70
CA ALA A 48 19.08 2.84 -13.33
C ALA A 48 19.21 3.14 -14.83
N PHE A 49 18.07 3.29 -15.52
CA PHE A 49 18.03 3.55 -16.96
C PHE A 49 18.80 4.83 -17.36
N CYS A 50 18.50 5.97 -16.73
CA CYS A 50 19.22 7.22 -16.99
C CYS A 50 20.41 7.44 -16.07
N LYS A 51 20.72 6.49 -15.17
CA LYS A 51 21.78 6.58 -14.15
C LYS A 51 21.69 7.87 -13.32
N GLY A 52 20.47 8.28 -12.97
CA GLY A 52 20.23 9.50 -12.19
C GLY A 52 20.33 10.83 -12.94
N ARG A 53 20.55 10.84 -14.25
CA ARG A 53 20.66 12.12 -15.01
C ARG A 53 19.33 12.85 -15.19
N GLY A 54 18.21 12.13 -15.13
CA GLY A 54 16.90 12.69 -15.51
C GLY A 54 16.73 12.92 -17.01
N GLU A 55 17.69 12.58 -17.86
CA GLU A 55 17.61 12.72 -19.32
C GLU A 55 17.54 11.36 -20.00
N ASP A 56 16.80 11.27 -21.10
CA ASP A 56 16.67 10.02 -21.88
C ASP A 56 18.01 9.64 -22.53
N LYS A 57 18.65 10.60 -23.20
CA LYS A 57 20.02 10.49 -23.71
C LYS A 57 20.87 11.60 -23.10
N PRO A 58 22.18 11.37 -22.90
CA PRO A 58 23.06 12.43 -22.44
C PRO A 58 22.96 13.66 -23.33
N ARG A 59 22.70 14.83 -22.73
CA ARG A 59 22.60 16.15 -23.38
C ARG A 59 21.42 16.30 -24.34
N SER A 60 20.40 15.43 -24.31
CA SER A 60 19.30 15.52 -25.28
C SER A 60 18.23 16.56 -24.97
N ASN A 61 18.27 17.23 -23.81
CA ASN A 61 17.18 18.08 -23.30
C ASN A 61 15.79 17.38 -23.28
N VAL A 62 15.74 16.07 -23.48
CA VAL A 62 14.53 15.25 -23.37
C VAL A 62 14.54 14.56 -22.02
N THR A 63 13.44 14.68 -21.28
CA THR A 63 13.31 14.05 -19.97
C THR A 63 13.33 12.54 -20.12
N CYS A 64 13.97 11.87 -19.15
CA CYS A 64 13.99 10.40 -19.12
C CYS A 64 12.56 9.87 -18.99
N THR A 65 12.19 8.97 -19.89
CA THR A 65 10.86 8.34 -19.95
C THR A 65 10.50 7.55 -18.69
N VAL A 66 11.50 7.03 -17.96
CA VAL A 66 11.30 6.20 -16.74
C VAL A 66 11.03 7.05 -15.50
N CYS A 67 11.85 8.07 -15.25
CA CYS A 67 11.76 8.88 -14.02
C CYS A 67 11.11 10.26 -14.25
N SER A 68 10.72 10.56 -15.49
CA SER A 68 10.13 11.84 -15.92
C SER A 68 11.00 13.04 -15.52
N GLY A 69 12.33 12.94 -15.73
CA GLY A 69 13.24 14.03 -15.38
C GLY A 69 13.76 14.06 -13.94
N ARG A 70 13.13 13.33 -13.01
CA ARG A 70 13.48 13.43 -11.59
C ARG A 70 14.85 12.85 -11.22
N GLY A 71 15.32 11.84 -11.97
CA GLY A 71 16.55 11.08 -11.68
C GLY A 71 16.36 9.94 -10.68
N PHE A 72 15.22 9.85 -10.02
CA PHE A 72 14.91 8.86 -8.99
C PHE A 72 13.55 8.20 -9.25
N VAL A 73 13.36 7.00 -8.74
CA VAL A 73 12.11 6.23 -8.89
C VAL A 73 11.73 5.58 -7.56
N SER A 74 10.48 5.73 -7.15
CA SER A 74 9.96 5.08 -5.94
C SER A 74 9.89 3.56 -6.11
N VAL A 75 10.18 2.85 -5.03
CA VAL A 75 10.18 1.39 -4.94
C VAL A 75 9.42 0.93 -3.71
N VAL A 76 9.12 -0.37 -3.66
CA VAL A 76 8.52 -1.03 -2.50
C VAL A 76 9.48 -2.11 -2.03
N GLU A 77 9.87 -2.03 -0.77
CA GLU A 77 10.74 -3.01 -0.12
C GLU A 77 9.97 -4.28 0.27
N PRO A 78 10.66 -5.43 0.37
CA PRO A 78 12.08 -5.64 0.05
C PRO A 78 12.34 -5.63 -1.46
N ILE A 79 13.50 -5.09 -1.86
CA ILE A 79 13.93 -5.06 -3.27
C ILE A 79 15.11 -6.00 -3.50
N GLU A 80 15.23 -6.49 -4.72
CA GLU A 80 16.41 -7.20 -5.22
C GLU A 80 16.82 -6.65 -6.59
N VAL A 81 18.08 -6.84 -6.95
CA VAL A 81 18.58 -6.44 -8.27
C VAL A 81 17.83 -7.21 -9.34
N CYS A 82 17.35 -6.52 -10.37
CA CYS A 82 16.59 -7.16 -11.42
C CYS A 82 17.47 -8.21 -12.15
N PRO A 83 17.10 -9.50 -12.14
CA PRO A 83 17.94 -10.55 -12.74
C PRO A 83 17.98 -10.46 -14.27
N HIS A 84 16.97 -9.85 -14.88
CA HIS A 84 16.86 -9.73 -16.33
C HIS A 84 17.89 -8.74 -16.91
N CYS A 85 17.94 -7.53 -16.37
CA CYS A 85 18.88 -6.49 -16.81
C CYS A 85 20.13 -6.38 -15.92
N ARG A 86 20.26 -7.24 -14.91
CA ARG A 86 21.36 -7.23 -13.91
C ARG A 86 21.60 -5.86 -13.30
N GLY A 87 20.52 -5.10 -13.07
CA GLY A 87 20.59 -3.76 -12.51
C GLY A 87 20.79 -2.61 -13.49
N ALA A 88 20.99 -2.87 -14.79
CA ALA A 88 21.22 -1.82 -15.78
C ALA A 88 19.99 -0.92 -16.01
N GLY A 89 18.79 -1.45 -15.78
CA GLY A 89 17.54 -0.75 -16.09
C GLY A 89 17.21 -0.66 -17.58
N ALA A 90 18.08 -1.09 -18.48
CA ALA A 90 17.79 -1.23 -19.91
C ALA A 90 17.62 -2.69 -20.30
N GLU A 91 16.92 -2.94 -21.40
CA GLU A 91 16.91 -4.25 -22.05
C GLU A 91 18.32 -4.64 -22.52
N PRO A 92 18.74 -5.92 -22.43
CA PRO A 92 20.06 -6.34 -22.89
C PRO A 92 20.27 -6.12 -24.40
N ASN A 93 19.20 -6.28 -25.20
CA ASN A 93 19.27 -6.33 -26.65
C ASN A 93 18.86 -5.00 -27.32
N ASN A 94 18.25 -4.08 -26.58
CA ASN A 94 17.84 -2.79 -27.11
C ASN A 94 17.99 -1.70 -26.03
N LYS A 95 18.15 -0.44 -26.43
CA LYS A 95 18.35 0.67 -25.47
C LYS A 95 17.05 1.14 -24.81
N LEU A 96 15.99 0.34 -24.84
CA LEU A 96 14.72 0.67 -24.21
C LEU A 96 14.74 0.31 -22.72
N PRO A 97 13.86 0.90 -21.90
CA PRO A 97 13.73 0.52 -20.51
C PRO A 97 13.41 -0.98 -20.36
N CYS A 98 14.08 -1.64 -19.41
CA CYS A 98 13.86 -3.06 -19.14
C CYS A 98 12.38 -3.31 -18.80
N LEU A 99 11.71 -4.22 -19.50
CA LEU A 99 10.29 -4.51 -19.35
C LEU A 99 9.97 -5.10 -17.98
N LYS A 100 10.89 -5.89 -17.41
CA LYS A 100 10.71 -6.55 -16.11
C LYS A 100 10.77 -5.58 -14.93
N CYS A 101 11.72 -4.66 -14.91
CA CYS A 101 11.87 -3.68 -13.81
C CYS A 101 11.40 -2.27 -14.17
N ARG A 102 10.91 -2.07 -15.40
CA ARG A 102 10.47 -0.78 -15.96
C ARG A 102 11.51 0.33 -15.79
N GLY A 103 12.78 0.02 -16.07
CA GLY A 103 13.85 1.01 -15.95
C GLY A 103 14.49 1.20 -14.57
N LYS A 104 13.92 0.61 -13.51
CA LYS A 104 14.38 0.84 -12.12
C LYS A 104 15.70 0.15 -11.78
N GLY A 105 16.03 -0.94 -12.47
CA GLY A 105 17.18 -1.80 -12.16
C GLY A 105 16.95 -2.75 -10.97
N VAL A 106 15.84 -2.59 -10.26
CA VAL A 106 15.45 -3.44 -9.13
C VAL A 106 14.00 -3.88 -9.25
N ILE A 107 13.66 -5.01 -8.64
CA ILE A 107 12.29 -5.54 -8.54
C ILE A 107 11.94 -5.78 -7.08
N THR A 108 10.65 -5.71 -6.74
CA THR A 108 10.18 -6.07 -5.40
C THR A 108 10.27 -7.59 -5.23
N LYS A 109 10.99 -8.04 -4.22
CA LYS A 109 11.13 -9.46 -3.88
C LYS A 109 9.79 -9.96 -3.36
N LYS A 110 9.28 -11.04 -3.94
CA LYS A 110 8.13 -11.75 -3.39
C LYS A 110 8.60 -12.47 -2.15
N ILE A 111 8.09 -12.09 -0.98
CA ILE A 111 8.32 -12.85 0.24
C ILE A 111 7.50 -14.14 0.12
N PRO A 112 8.11 -15.34 0.10
CA PRO A 112 7.36 -16.58 0.05
C PRO A 112 6.51 -16.73 1.32
N ARG A 113 5.26 -17.17 1.17
CA ARG A 113 4.30 -17.26 2.29
C ARG A 113 4.78 -18.14 3.45
N ASN A 114 5.74 -19.05 3.20
CA ASN A 114 6.23 -20.02 4.18
C ASN A 114 7.43 -19.53 5.02
N GLU A 115 8.07 -18.41 4.67
CA GLU A 115 9.12 -17.79 5.50
C GLU A 115 8.61 -16.58 6.29
N VAL A 116 7.30 -16.33 6.26
CA VAL A 116 6.71 -15.43 7.25
C VAL A 116 6.60 -16.20 8.55
N VAL A 117 7.70 -16.32 9.30
CA VAL A 117 7.62 -16.46 10.76
C VAL A 117 7.03 -15.14 11.23
N LEU A 118 5.70 -15.02 11.14
CA LEU A 118 4.97 -14.04 11.91
C LEU A 118 5.30 -14.39 13.37
N PRO A 119 5.95 -13.51 14.17
CA PRO A 119 5.78 -13.63 15.60
C PRO A 119 4.27 -13.65 15.84
N LYS A 120 3.77 -14.78 16.37
CA LYS A 120 2.38 -14.98 16.75
C LYS A 120 2.03 -13.98 17.85
N ALA A 121 1.84 -12.70 17.51
CA ALA A 121 1.34 -11.65 18.40
C ALA A 121 1.21 -10.25 17.75
N ASP A 122 1.93 -9.90 16.68
CA ASP A 122 2.23 -8.46 16.47
C ASP A 122 1.61 -7.77 15.24
N PHE A 123 0.68 -8.40 14.53
CA PHE A 123 0.00 -7.74 13.39
C PHE A 123 -0.83 -6.51 13.82
N TYR A 124 -1.21 -6.41 15.09
CA TYR A 124 -1.94 -5.23 15.62
C TYR A 124 -1.04 -4.14 16.24
N ARG A 125 0.28 -4.36 16.41
CA ARG A 125 1.17 -3.37 17.04
C ARG A 125 1.85 -2.40 16.07
N ARG A 126 1.84 -2.67 14.76
CA ARG A 126 2.63 -1.89 13.80
C ARG A 126 2.10 -0.48 13.53
N THR A 127 0.85 -0.18 13.87
CA THR A 127 0.31 1.19 13.84
C THR A 127 0.64 2.02 15.08
N LYS A 128 1.09 1.40 16.19
CA LYS A 128 1.41 2.14 17.43
C LYS A 128 2.89 2.56 17.50
N PHE A 129 3.81 1.74 16.97
CA PHE A 129 5.26 1.93 17.18
C PHE A 129 5.91 3.05 16.34
N GLN A 130 5.26 3.53 15.26
CA GLN A 130 5.78 4.67 14.47
C GLN A 130 5.31 6.05 14.96
N ILE A 131 4.37 6.10 15.91
CA ILE A 131 3.85 7.38 16.45
C ILE A 131 4.74 7.90 17.60
N GLU A 132 5.46 7.03 18.31
CA GLU A 132 6.24 7.42 19.48
C GLU A 132 7.58 8.11 19.16
N GLN A 133 8.12 7.99 17.94
CA GLN A 133 9.45 8.52 17.61
C GLN A 133 9.48 9.91 16.96
N LYS A 134 8.33 10.50 16.62
CA LYS A 134 8.28 11.88 16.12
C LYS A 134 7.16 12.61 16.85
N GLY A 135 7.53 13.36 17.89
CA GLY A 135 6.66 14.20 18.72
C GLY A 135 5.87 15.25 17.95
N ARG A 136 4.88 14.81 17.18
CA ARG A 136 3.70 15.55 16.73
C ARG A 136 2.55 14.58 16.81
N ILE A 137 1.79 14.68 17.89
CA ILE A 137 0.46 14.09 17.99
C ILE A 137 -0.39 14.83 16.94
N LEU A 138 -0.42 14.29 15.72
CA LEU A 138 -1.58 14.49 14.87
C LEU A 138 -2.63 13.57 15.46
N GLU A 139 -3.56 14.14 16.24
CA GLU A 139 -4.79 13.43 16.60
C GLU A 139 -5.42 12.96 15.29
N GLN A 140 -5.25 11.67 14.98
CA GLN A 140 -6.08 11.05 13.97
C GLN A 140 -7.50 11.10 14.54
N PRO A 141 -8.50 11.54 13.75
CA PRO A 141 -9.86 11.53 14.22
C PRO A 141 -10.19 10.10 14.62
N VAL A 142 -10.47 9.90 15.91
CA VAL A 142 -10.97 8.64 16.44
C VAL A 142 -12.23 8.35 15.64
N LYS A 143 -12.15 7.47 14.62
CA LYS A 143 -13.32 7.07 13.83
C LYS A 143 -14.35 6.60 14.85
N GLN A 144 -15.44 7.37 14.98
CA GLN A 144 -16.50 7.09 15.92
C GLN A 144 -16.95 5.64 15.71
N LYS A 145 -16.91 4.85 16.79
CA LYS A 145 -17.39 3.47 16.81
C LYS A 145 -18.91 3.49 16.59
N ARG A 146 -19.36 3.52 15.33
CA ARG A 146 -20.78 3.46 15.00
C ARG A 146 -21.32 2.04 15.15
N SER A 147 -22.59 1.93 15.45
CA SER A 147 -23.31 0.65 15.38
C SER A 147 -23.29 0.09 13.95
N PRO A 148 -23.33 -1.25 13.79
CA PRO A 148 -23.52 -1.87 12.49
C PRO A 148 -24.83 -1.42 11.82
N THR A 149 -24.80 -1.19 10.51
CA THR A 149 -25.97 -1.00 9.65
C THR A 149 -26.76 -2.30 9.47
N ALA A 150 -28.00 -2.23 8.98
CA ALA A 150 -28.84 -3.41 8.74
C ALA A 150 -28.14 -4.50 7.91
N SER A 151 -27.47 -4.11 6.82
CA SER A 151 -26.75 -5.06 5.96
C SER A 151 -25.48 -5.61 6.62
N GLU A 152 -24.80 -4.84 7.46
CA GLU A 152 -23.67 -5.35 8.27
C GLU A 152 -24.17 -6.35 9.33
N ILE A 153 -25.37 -6.16 9.86
CA ILE A 153 -26.03 -7.10 10.78
C ILE A 153 -26.39 -8.39 10.06
N GLU A 154 -26.88 -8.34 8.82
CA GLU A 154 -27.17 -9.54 8.00
C GLU A 154 -25.90 -10.37 7.75
N VAL A 155 -24.79 -9.71 7.38
CA VAL A 155 -23.50 -10.39 7.24
C VAL A 155 -23.06 -11.00 8.57
N LEU A 156 -23.21 -10.28 9.69
CA LEU A 156 -22.83 -10.77 11.01
C LEU A 156 -23.68 -11.99 11.43
N LYS A 157 -25.00 -11.97 11.16
CA LYS A 157 -25.90 -13.11 11.37
C LYS A 157 -25.51 -14.31 10.52
N ALA A 158 -25.16 -14.10 9.25
CA ALA A 158 -24.67 -15.17 8.39
C ALA A 158 -23.39 -15.84 8.94
N TYR A 159 -22.48 -15.07 9.56
CA TYR A 159 -21.32 -15.65 10.25
C TYR A 159 -21.69 -16.38 11.54
N TYR A 160 -22.73 -15.94 12.25
CA TYR A 160 -23.24 -16.59 13.46
C TYR A 160 -23.92 -17.93 13.15
N GLU A 161 -24.81 -17.95 12.17
CA GLU A 161 -25.62 -19.12 11.80
C GLU A 161 -24.82 -20.20 11.08
N ALA A 162 -23.76 -19.83 10.37
CA ALA A 162 -23.01 -20.77 9.54
C ALA A 162 -21.96 -21.60 10.32
N GLU A 163 -22.00 -21.54 11.66
CA GLU A 163 -21.29 -22.39 12.64
C GLU A 163 -19.93 -22.96 12.16
N LEU A 164 -19.00 -22.09 11.72
CA LEU A 164 -17.52 -22.26 11.66
C LEU A 164 -16.90 -21.52 10.45
N GLN A 165 -15.81 -20.79 10.73
CA GLN A 165 -14.77 -20.28 9.81
C GLN A 165 -15.13 -20.12 8.33
N LYS A 166 -15.93 -19.10 8.01
CA LYS A 166 -16.33 -18.86 6.62
C LYS A 166 -15.40 -17.88 5.90
N ARG A 167 -15.29 -18.09 4.59
CA ARG A 167 -14.73 -17.10 3.68
C ARG A 167 -15.84 -16.11 3.30
N PRO A 168 -15.51 -14.84 2.98
CA PRO A 168 -16.50 -13.88 2.48
C PRO A 168 -17.34 -14.39 1.31
N VAL A 169 -16.75 -15.22 0.44
CA VAL A 169 -17.44 -15.84 -0.71
C VAL A 169 -18.54 -16.82 -0.27
N SER A 170 -18.35 -17.52 0.85
CA SER A 170 -19.39 -18.40 1.38
C SER A 170 -20.56 -17.59 1.94
N VAL A 171 -20.26 -16.45 2.56
CA VAL A 171 -21.27 -15.54 3.12
C VAL A 171 -22.02 -14.79 2.02
N SER A 172 -21.35 -14.40 0.93
CA SER A 172 -22.03 -13.78 -0.22
C SER A 172 -23.09 -14.69 -0.83
N ASN A 173 -22.83 -16.00 -0.89
CA ASN A 173 -23.81 -16.97 -1.40
C ASN A 173 -25.01 -17.09 -0.45
N TYR A 174 -24.80 -16.92 0.85
CA TYR A 174 -25.86 -16.99 1.85
C TYR A 174 -26.73 -15.73 1.87
N THR A 175 -26.11 -14.55 1.75
CA THR A 175 -26.82 -13.26 1.83
C THR A 175 -27.33 -12.76 0.47
N GLY A 176 -26.93 -13.39 -0.64
CA GLY A 176 -27.22 -12.91 -1.99
C GLY A 176 -26.48 -11.62 -2.38
N MET A 177 -25.54 -11.16 -1.56
CA MET A 177 -24.76 -9.94 -1.80
C MET A 177 -23.56 -10.19 -2.71
N SER A 178 -23.04 -9.14 -3.37
CA SER A 178 -21.81 -9.30 -4.16
C SER A 178 -20.59 -9.60 -3.26
N PRO A 179 -19.64 -10.47 -3.69
CA PRO A 179 -18.47 -10.80 -2.88
C PRO A 179 -17.61 -9.59 -2.49
N ALA A 180 -17.54 -8.57 -3.36
CA ALA A 180 -16.79 -7.33 -3.08
C ALA A 180 -17.45 -6.51 -1.97
N TYR A 181 -18.79 -6.46 -1.96
CA TYR A 181 -19.56 -5.77 -0.93
C TYR A 181 -19.45 -6.47 0.43
N VAL A 182 -19.53 -7.81 0.44
CA VAL A 182 -19.30 -8.60 1.67
C VAL A 182 -17.87 -8.42 2.18
N ASP A 183 -16.86 -8.41 1.31
CA ASP A 183 -15.46 -8.18 1.74
C ASP A 183 -15.29 -6.79 2.39
N MET A 184 -15.94 -5.76 1.83
CA MET A 184 -15.96 -4.42 2.41
C MET A 184 -16.60 -4.42 3.82
N MET A 185 -17.75 -5.07 4.00
CA MET A 185 -18.43 -5.17 5.30
C MET A 185 -17.63 -5.96 6.33
N VAL A 186 -17.02 -7.07 5.91
CA VAL A 186 -16.17 -7.89 6.79
C VAL A 186 -15.00 -7.08 7.33
N ARG A 187 -14.36 -6.23 6.51
CA ARG A 187 -13.30 -5.33 7.00
C ARG A 187 -13.82 -4.40 8.09
N PHE A 188 -14.97 -3.77 7.88
CA PHE A 188 -15.59 -2.90 8.88
C PHE A 188 -15.93 -3.66 10.18
N LEU A 189 -16.53 -4.85 10.07
CA LEU A 189 -16.90 -5.67 11.23
C LEU A 189 -15.66 -6.14 12.01
N VAL A 190 -14.56 -6.44 11.33
CA VAL A 190 -13.27 -6.76 11.97
C VAL A 190 -12.67 -5.53 12.64
N GLU A 191 -12.62 -4.38 11.97
CA GLU A 191 -12.10 -3.12 12.53
C GLU A 191 -12.87 -2.70 13.80
N ASN A 192 -14.17 -2.99 13.87
CA ASN A 192 -15.01 -2.69 15.02
C ASN A 192 -15.10 -3.84 16.03
N GLY A 193 -14.39 -4.95 15.79
CA GLY A 193 -14.27 -6.08 16.70
C GLY A 193 -15.51 -6.97 16.81
N PHE A 194 -16.44 -6.95 15.85
CA PHE A 194 -17.58 -7.87 15.77
C PHE A 194 -17.21 -9.22 15.13
N LEU A 195 -16.20 -9.23 14.25
CA LEU A 195 -15.59 -10.43 13.69
C LEU A 195 -14.11 -10.50 14.06
N THR A 196 -13.55 -11.71 14.09
CA THR A 196 -12.13 -11.99 14.30
C THR A 196 -11.57 -12.80 13.13
N ALA A 197 -10.41 -12.40 12.62
CA ALA A 197 -9.73 -13.15 11.56
C ALA A 197 -8.96 -14.32 12.17
N VAL A 198 -9.28 -15.54 11.74
CA VAL A 198 -8.64 -16.77 12.25
C VAL A 198 -7.65 -17.38 11.26
N ALA A 199 -7.79 -17.08 9.98
CA ALA A 199 -6.84 -17.44 8.93
C ALA A 199 -6.96 -16.45 7.76
N PRO A 200 -6.06 -16.49 6.75
CA PRO A 200 -6.18 -15.63 5.56
C PRO A 200 -7.55 -15.80 4.90
N ARG A 201 -8.34 -14.71 4.89
CA ARG A 201 -9.72 -14.65 4.39
C ARG A 201 -10.70 -15.60 5.09
N LYS A 202 -10.43 -16.03 6.32
CA LYS A 202 -11.39 -16.76 7.17
C LYS A 202 -11.68 -15.96 8.42
N TYR A 203 -12.95 -15.83 8.75
CA TYR A 203 -13.42 -15.04 9.88
C TYR A 203 -14.39 -15.85 10.75
N GLU A 204 -14.38 -15.54 12.04
CA GLU A 204 -15.31 -16.05 13.04
C GLU A 204 -15.97 -14.89 13.77
N ILE A 205 -17.14 -15.13 14.35
CA ILE A 205 -17.81 -14.13 15.17
C ILE A 205 -17.06 -13.96 16.50
N SER A 206 -16.84 -12.71 16.91
CA SER A 206 -16.20 -12.42 18.19
C SER A 206 -17.20 -12.49 19.35
N PRO A 207 -16.75 -12.58 20.62
CA PRO A 207 -17.65 -12.46 21.78
C PRO A 207 -18.48 -11.17 21.76
N LYS A 208 -17.92 -10.07 21.27
CA LYS A 208 -18.64 -8.80 21.09
C LYS A 208 -19.75 -8.92 20.03
N GLY A 209 -19.48 -9.63 18.92
CA GLY A 209 -20.48 -9.93 17.89
C GLY A 209 -21.63 -10.77 18.41
N ILE A 210 -21.31 -11.80 19.18
CA ILE A 210 -22.30 -12.67 19.84
C ILE A 210 -23.18 -11.85 20.79
N ASN A 211 -22.57 -11.12 21.73
CA ASN A 211 -23.29 -10.29 22.69
C ASN A 211 -24.18 -9.23 22.01
N PHE A 212 -23.73 -8.68 20.88
CA PHE A 212 -24.51 -7.72 20.10
C PHE A 212 -25.76 -8.37 19.48
N LEU A 213 -25.61 -9.54 18.84
CA LEU A 213 -26.73 -10.27 18.24
C LEU A 213 -27.72 -10.80 19.29
N GLU A 214 -27.22 -11.24 20.44
CA GLU A 214 -28.05 -11.73 21.55
C GLU A 214 -28.74 -10.59 22.31
N GLY A 215 -28.09 -9.44 22.43
CA GLY A 215 -28.67 -8.22 23.01
C GLY A 215 -29.88 -7.71 22.20
N ASP A 216 -29.77 -7.69 20.87
CA ASP A 216 -30.87 -7.30 19.96
C ASP A 216 -32.08 -8.25 20.10
N LYS A 217 -31.85 -9.55 20.37
CA LYS A 217 -32.94 -10.52 20.62
C LYS A 217 -33.71 -10.27 21.92
N LYS A 218 -33.05 -9.70 22.95
CA LYS A 218 -33.71 -9.40 24.24
C LYS A 218 -34.60 -8.16 24.15
N GLN A 219 -34.20 -7.12 23.42
CA GLN A 219 -35.00 -5.91 23.25
C GLN A 219 -36.31 -6.17 22.48
N ARG A 220 -36.27 -6.96 21.41
CA ARG A 220 -37.49 -7.31 20.64
C ARG A 220 -38.51 -8.17 21.38
N LYS A 221 -38.14 -8.83 22.50
CA LYS A 221 -39.09 -9.59 23.33
C LYS A 221 -39.82 -8.70 24.36
N VAL A 222 -39.31 -7.50 24.64
CA VAL A 222 -39.92 -6.57 25.59
C VAL A 222 -40.97 -5.70 24.90
N ASP A 223 -40.82 -5.43 23.60
CA ASP A 223 -41.76 -4.61 22.83
C ASP A 223 -43.02 -5.37 22.33
N VAL A 224 -43.22 -6.62 22.77
CA VAL A 224 -44.34 -7.50 22.33
C VAL A 224 -45.15 -8.03 23.55
N LEU A 225 -44.96 -7.46 24.73
CA LEU A 225 -45.77 -7.68 25.93
C LEU A 225 -46.43 -6.37 26.35
#